data_AF-W3TW19-F1
#
_entry.id   AF-W3TW19-F1
#
_cell.length_a   1.000
_cell.length_b   1.000
_cell.length_c   1.000
_cell.angle_alpha   90.00
_cell.angle_beta   90.00
_cell.angle_gamma   90.00
#
_symmetry.space_group_name_H-M   'P 1'
#
loop_
_entity.id
_entity.type
_entity.pdbx_description
1 polymer ?
#
loop_
_entity_poly.entity_id
_entity_poly.type
_entity_poly.pdbx_seq_one_letter_code
_entity_poly.pdbx_strand_id
1 'polypeptide(L)'
;MPIQPLRDALIQEATKRVLEMTAFGDDYMPLGMIIDERSFVNAIIGLNATGGSTNHAIHLIAMAAVGGIRLTGHDIAEVSSVVPLLPLLARIYPNGLADINHFHVAG
;
A
#
# COMPACT_ATOMS: atom_id res chain seq x y z
N MET A 1 17.02 20.95 -3.13
CA MET A 1 15.71 20.52 -2.58
C MET A 1 15.96 19.71 -1.31
N PRO A 2 15.28 19.97 -0.19
CA PRO A 2 15.52 19.30 1.10
C PRO A 2 15.19 17.79 1.13
N ILE A 3 14.63 17.25 0.04
CA ILE A 3 14.17 15.86 -0.08
C ILE A 3 15.33 14.90 -0.44
N GLN A 4 16.42 15.40 -1.04
CA GLN A 4 17.51 14.55 -1.54
C GLN A 4 18.28 13.80 -0.43
N PRO A 5 18.76 14.44 0.66
CA PRO A 5 19.52 13.73 1.68
C PRO A 5 18.72 12.64 2.41
N LEU A 6 17.44 12.90 2.69
CA LEU A 6 16.55 11.92 3.32
C LEU A 6 16.23 10.76 2.38
N ARG A 7 15.96 11.05 1.09
CA ARG A 7 15.71 10.02 0.10
C ARG A 7 16.91 9.09 -0.07
N ASP A 8 18.11 9.64 -0.12
CA ASP A 8 19.35 8.86 -0.25
C ASP A 8 19.57 7.96 0.98
N ALA A 9 19.31 8.48 2.18
CA ALA A 9 19.34 7.69 3.40
C ALA A 9 18.30 6.54 3.39
N LEU A 10 17.05 6.82 2.98
CA LEU A 10 16.01 5.80 2.86
C LEU A 10 16.36 4.71 1.85
N ILE A 11 16.98 5.08 0.72
CA ILE A 11 17.45 4.10 -0.28
C ILE A 11 18.54 3.20 0.31
N GLN A 12 19.51 3.78 1.03
CA GLN A 12 20.57 3.02 1.68
C GLN A 12 20.01 2.05 2.73
N GLU A 13 19.12 2.52 3.61
CA GLU A 13 18.51 1.69 4.63
C GLU A 13 17.60 0.60 4.05
N ALA A 14 16.81 0.91 3.01
CA ALA A 14 16.01 -0.10 2.32
C ALA A 14 16.88 -1.19 1.68
N THR A 15 18.04 -0.81 1.11
CA THR A 15 18.99 -1.78 0.53
C THR A 15 19.57 -2.70 1.60
N LYS A 16 20.00 -2.15 2.74
CA LYS A 16 20.49 -2.95 3.87
C LYS A 16 19.40 -3.91 4.37
N ARG A 17 18.18 -3.39 4.55
CA ARG A 17 17.05 -4.19 5.04
C ARG A 17 16.72 -5.37 4.14
N VAL A 18 16.71 -5.16 2.81
CA VAL A 18 16.48 -6.26 1.85
C VAL A 18 17.58 -7.33 1.93
N LEU A 19 18.83 -6.94 2.17
CA LEU A 19 19.94 -7.90 2.32
C LEU A 19 19.80 -8.73 3.61
N GLU A 20 19.38 -8.13 4.72
CA GLU A 20 19.08 -8.82 5.98
C GLU A 20 17.93 -9.83 5.85
N MET A 21 16.95 -9.52 5.00
CA MET A 21 15.77 -10.37 4.78
C MET A 21 16.04 -11.61 3.91
N THR A 22 17.24 -11.74 3.34
CA THR A 22 17.61 -12.87 2.50
C THR A 22 17.84 -14.14 3.31
N ALA A 23 17.90 -15.30 2.64
CA ALA A 23 18.20 -16.58 3.28
C ALA A 23 19.62 -16.68 3.87
N PHE A 24 20.47 -15.66 3.64
CA PHE A 24 21.81 -15.57 4.20
C PHE A 24 21.86 -14.75 5.50
N GLY A 25 20.79 -14.04 5.85
CA GLY A 25 20.67 -13.27 7.08
C GLY A 25 19.88 -14.00 8.17
N ASP A 26 19.84 -13.40 9.36
CA ASP A 26 19.14 -13.95 10.53
C ASP A 26 17.61 -13.66 10.54
N ASP A 27 17.13 -12.79 9.64
CA ASP A 27 15.74 -12.31 9.59
C ASP A 27 15.07 -12.68 8.24
N TYR A 28 15.09 -13.96 7.90
CA TYR A 28 14.55 -14.44 6.62
C TYR A 28 13.07 -14.10 6.44
N MET A 29 12.80 -13.22 5.47
CA MET A 29 11.45 -12.72 5.20
C MET A 29 11.27 -12.53 3.68
N PRO A 30 10.95 -13.59 2.92
CA PRO A 30 10.71 -13.51 1.48
C PRO A 30 9.37 -12.81 1.22
N LEU A 31 9.24 -12.25 0.01
CA LEU A 31 8.04 -11.48 -0.37
C LEU A 31 6.73 -12.27 -0.19
N GLY A 32 6.73 -13.58 -0.43
CA GLY A 32 5.54 -14.43 -0.24
C GLY A 32 5.10 -14.62 1.21
N MET A 33 5.95 -14.32 2.21
CA MET A 33 5.54 -14.27 3.62
C MET A 33 4.98 -12.90 4.02
N ILE A 34 5.26 -11.86 3.23
CA ILE A 34 4.80 -10.48 3.46
C ILE A 34 3.47 -10.25 2.72
N ILE A 35 3.36 -10.77 1.49
CA ILE A 35 2.21 -10.58 0.62
C ILE A 35 1.30 -11.80 0.73
N ASP A 36 0.36 -11.73 1.67
CA ASP A 36 -0.71 -12.71 1.88
C ASP A 36 -2.10 -12.08 1.70
N GLU A 37 -3.16 -12.85 1.91
CA GLU A 37 -4.54 -12.38 1.80
C GLU A 37 -4.83 -11.19 2.72
N ARG A 38 -4.23 -11.17 3.92
CA ARG A 38 -4.41 -10.08 4.90
C ARG A 38 -3.76 -8.80 4.39
N SER A 39 -2.61 -8.90 3.72
CA SER A 39 -1.95 -7.76 3.08
C SER A 39 -2.80 -7.14 1.97
N PHE A 40 -3.53 -7.95 1.18
CA PHE A 40 -4.48 -7.42 0.20
C PHE A 40 -5.70 -6.77 0.83
N VAL A 41 -6.27 -7.36 1.88
CA VAL A 41 -7.37 -6.72 2.64
C VAL A 41 -6.92 -5.37 3.20
N ASN A 42 -5.74 -5.30 3.81
CA ASN A 42 -5.16 -4.05 4.31
C ASN A 42 -4.95 -3.02 3.21
N ALA A 43 -4.51 -3.45 2.02
CA ALA A 43 -4.35 -2.56 0.87
C ALA A 43 -5.69 -1.98 0.40
N ILE A 44 -6.76 -2.78 0.39
CA ILE A 44 -8.13 -2.31 0.06
C ILE A 44 -8.62 -1.32 1.12
N ILE A 45 -8.40 -1.60 2.40
CA ILE A 45 -8.74 -0.68 3.50
C ILE A 45 -8.01 0.66 3.32
N GLY A 46 -6.70 0.63 3.06
CA GLY A 46 -5.90 1.83 2.80
C GLY A 46 -6.37 2.61 1.56
N LEU A 47 -6.71 1.91 0.48
CA LEU A 47 -7.25 2.49 -0.74
C LEU A 47 -8.58 3.22 -0.47
N ASN A 48 -9.49 2.57 0.26
CA ASN A 48 -10.79 3.13 0.64
C ASN A 48 -10.63 4.35 1.56
N ALA A 49 -9.74 4.28 2.55
CA ALA A 49 -9.50 5.36 3.51
C ALA A 49 -8.88 6.61 2.88
N THR A 50 -8.02 6.43 1.86
CA THR A 50 -7.34 7.52 1.15
C THR A 50 -8.09 8.04 -0.07
N GLY A 51 -9.21 7.41 -0.46
CA GLY A 51 -9.97 7.78 -1.65
C GLY A 51 -9.18 7.61 -2.96
N GLY A 52 -8.27 6.62 -3.01
CA GLY A 52 -7.39 6.43 -4.16
C GLY A 52 -8.11 6.01 -5.44
N SER A 53 -7.39 6.07 -6.57
CA SER A 53 -7.96 5.81 -7.89
C SER A 53 -8.56 4.40 -8.02
N THR A 54 -9.69 4.29 -8.71
CA THR A 54 -10.33 3.02 -9.09
C THR A 54 -9.40 2.09 -9.87
N ASN A 55 -8.36 2.61 -10.53
CA ASN A 55 -7.32 1.80 -11.19
C ASN A 55 -6.56 0.89 -10.20
N HIS A 56 -6.41 1.29 -8.94
CA HIS A 56 -5.75 0.46 -7.93
C HIS A 56 -6.53 -0.82 -7.65
N ALA A 57 -7.86 -0.82 -7.78
CA ALA A 57 -8.66 -2.05 -7.62
C ALA A 57 -8.26 -3.11 -8.67
N ILE A 58 -8.02 -2.70 -9.91
CA ILE A 58 -7.59 -3.58 -11.00
C ILE A 58 -6.16 -4.08 -10.74
N HIS A 59 -5.26 -3.19 -10.29
CA HIS A 59 -3.89 -3.58 -9.96
C HIS A 59 -3.81 -4.55 -8.78
N LEU A 60 -4.63 -4.38 -7.75
CA LEU A 60 -4.68 -5.29 -6.60
C LEU A 60 -5.13 -6.70 -7.01
N ILE A 61 -6.13 -6.82 -7.89
CA ILE A 61 -6.56 -8.12 -8.44
C ILE A 61 -5.41 -8.78 -9.21
N ALA A 62 -4.71 -8.02 -10.06
CA ALA A 62 -3.59 -8.55 -10.84
C ALA A 62 -2.41 -8.99 -9.95
N MET A 63 -2.07 -8.20 -8.93
CA MET A 63 -1.02 -8.53 -7.96
C MET A 63 -1.37 -9.77 -7.14
N ALA A 64 -2.63 -9.89 -6.68
CA ALA A 64 -3.11 -11.06 -5.96
C ALA A 64 -3.02 -12.32 -6.82
N ALA A 65 -3.41 -12.23 -8.10
CA ALA A 65 -3.32 -13.35 -9.02
C ALA A 65 -1.88 -13.87 -9.22
N VAL A 66 -0.89 -12.97 -9.30
CA VAL A 66 0.53 -13.34 -9.36
C VAL A 66 0.99 -14.03 -8.07
N GLY A 67 0.46 -13.62 -6.92
CA GLY A 67 0.69 -14.25 -5.63
C GLY A 67 -0.09 -15.55 -5.40
N GLY A 68 -0.89 -16.02 -6.36
CA GLY A 68 -1.75 -17.20 -6.20
C GLY A 68 -3.00 -16.97 -5.35
N ILE A 69 -3.31 -15.71 -5.03
CA ILE A 69 -4.46 -15.30 -4.21
C ILE A 69 -5.62 -14.93 -5.13
N ARG A 70 -6.78 -15.54 -4.89
CA ARG A 70 -8.00 -15.23 -5.63
C ARG A 70 -8.72 -14.04 -5.01
N LEU A 71 -8.43 -12.85 -5.52
CA LEU A 71 -9.14 -11.61 -5.19
C LEU A 71 -10.10 -11.23 -6.32
N THR A 72 -11.36 -10.96 -5.99
CA THR A 72 -12.39 -10.57 -6.95
C THR A 72 -12.90 -9.15 -6.68
N GLY A 73 -13.55 -8.56 -7.69
CA GLY A 73 -14.22 -7.27 -7.50
C GLY A 73 -15.35 -7.31 -6.47
N HIS A 74 -15.94 -8.49 -6.24
CA HIS A 74 -16.94 -8.67 -5.18
C HIS A 74 -16.31 -8.56 -3.79
N ASP A 75 -15.15 -9.19 -3.58
CA ASP A 75 -14.41 -9.10 -2.31
C ASP A 75 -14.01 -7.66 -2.00
N ILE A 76 -13.58 -6.90 -3.02
CA ILE A 76 -13.29 -5.47 -2.87
C ILE A 76 -14.54 -4.71 -2.44
N ALA A 77 -15.68 -4.95 -3.09
CA ALA A 77 -16.95 -4.30 -2.75
C ALA A 77 -17.44 -4.64 -1.34
N GLU A 78 -17.26 -5.89 -0.91
CA GLU A 78 -17.60 -6.36 0.44
C GLU A 78 -16.73 -5.66 1.50
N VAL A 79 -15.41 -5.61 1.31
CA VAL A 79 -14.50 -4.88 2.20
C VAL A 79 -14.83 -3.39 2.23
N SER A 80 -15.12 -2.78 1.08
CA SER A 80 -15.56 -1.38 0.98
C SER A 80 -16.92 -1.11 1.64
N SER A 81 -17.75 -2.14 1.86
CA SER A 81 -19.03 -2.00 2.55
C SER A 81 -18.89 -2.02 4.09
N VAL A 82 -17.85 -2.70 4.59
CA VAL A 82 -17.56 -2.84 6.03
C VAL A 82 -16.65 -1.72 6.54
N VAL A 83 -15.69 -1.28 5.73
CA VAL A 83 -14.96 -0.04 5.98
C VAL A 83 -15.94 1.09 5.70
N PRO A 84 -16.45 1.81 6.71
CA PRO A 84 -17.43 2.85 6.46
C PRO A 84 -16.84 3.83 5.45
N LEU A 85 -17.60 4.14 4.40
CA LEU A 85 -17.38 5.25 3.47
C LEU A 85 -17.52 6.60 4.22
N LEU A 86 -16.79 6.78 5.31
CA LEU A 86 -17.01 7.81 6.31
C LEU A 86 -15.71 8.10 7.07
N PRO A 87 -15.05 9.25 6.87
CA PRO A 87 -15.02 10.17 5.73
C PRO A 87 -13.72 9.97 4.91
N LEU A 88 -13.60 10.60 3.74
CA LEU A 88 -12.29 10.86 3.12
C LEU A 88 -11.35 11.50 4.16
N LEU A 89 -10.52 10.71 4.85
CA LEU A 89 -9.49 11.22 5.76
C LEU A 89 -8.40 11.93 4.96
N ALA A 90 -8.26 11.59 3.69
CA ALA A 90 -7.35 12.25 2.77
C ALA A 90 -8.11 12.66 1.50
N ARG A 91 -8.43 13.95 1.39
CA ARG A 91 -8.90 14.58 0.14
C ARG A 91 -7.70 14.82 -0.78
N ILE A 92 -7.08 13.74 -1.24
CA ILE A 92 -5.98 13.79 -2.21
C ILE A 92 -6.57 13.77 -3.63
N TYR A 93 -6.02 14.59 -4.51
CA TYR A 93 -6.48 14.73 -5.90
C TYR A 93 -6.61 13.35 -6.60
N PRO A 94 -7.70 13.09 -7.36
CA PRO A 94 -8.65 14.04 -7.94
C PRO A 94 -9.88 14.37 -7.08
N ASN A 95 -10.01 13.81 -5.88
CA ASN A 95 -11.18 13.99 -5.02
C ASN A 95 -11.03 15.12 -3.98
N GLY A 96 -9.97 15.93 -4.08
CA GLY A 96 -9.71 17.04 -3.17
C GLY A 96 -8.51 17.90 -3.55
N LEU A 97 -8.43 19.09 -2.96
CA LEU A 97 -7.45 20.15 -3.29
C LEU A 97 -6.05 19.94 -2.67
N ALA A 98 -5.84 18.89 -1.88
CA ALA A 98 -4.57 18.67 -1.19
C ALA A 98 -3.63 17.78 -2.02
N ASP A 99 -2.48 18.35 -2.39
CA ASP A 99 -1.33 17.64 -2.94
C ASP A 99 -0.82 16.55 -1.96
N ILE A 100 -0.19 15.48 -2.46
CA ILE A 100 0.40 14.38 -1.67
C ILE A 100 1.28 14.91 -0.52
N ASN A 101 1.92 16.05 -0.75
CA ASN A 101 2.74 16.74 0.23
C ASN A 101 1.95 17.22 1.46
N HIS A 102 0.68 17.59 1.33
CA HIS A 102 -0.17 17.99 2.46
C HIS A 102 -0.65 16.79 3.29
N PHE A 103 -0.88 15.64 2.66
CA PHE A 103 -1.22 14.41 3.37
C PHE A 103 -0.04 13.92 4.23
N HIS A 104 1.18 13.96 3.68
CA HIS A 104 2.38 13.59 4.44
C HIS A 104 2.63 14.47 5.68
N VAL A 105 2.22 15.74 5.67
CA VAL A 105 2.35 16.66 6.81
C VAL A 105 1.25 16.44 7.87
N ALA A 106 0.12 15.82 7.49
CA ALA A 106 -1.03 15.63 8.37
C ALA A 106 -0.94 14.40 9.30
N GLY A 107 0.02 13.49 9.06
CA GLY A 107 0.27 12.30 9.88
C GLY A 107 -0.01 11.00 9.17
#